data_AF-A0A368NAD6-F1
#
_entry.id   AF-A0A368NAD6-F1
#
_cell.length_a   1.000
_cell.length_b   1.000
_cell.length_c   1.000
_cell.angle_alpha   90.00
_cell.angle_beta   90.00
_cell.angle_gamma   90.00
#
_symmetry.space_group_name_H-M   'P 1'
#
loop_
_entity.id
_entity.type
_entity.pdbx_description
1 polymer ?
#
loop_
_entity_poly.entity_id
_entity_poly.type
_entity_poly.pdbx_seq_one_letter_code
_entity_poly.pdbx_strand_id
1 'polypeptide(L)'
;MTNADPPFPLTGTTLIVGPSNVGKTRLTARALTAWLERDGAEGVVVLDFAPEVERDGRILGGRLDRFVTPPADAWRGVLDAHAPRATADSDDGAASLAADNARRAAPILDGAPADPRAVFVNDATIPFQTPDADPSRLLEYCAGAEVAVLNALEADAIVGSDPVSEAERATLAAFRERVDRVIRLDGE
;
A
#
# COMPACT_ATOMS: atom_id res chain seq x y z
N MET A 1 -14.50 3.29 -23.22
CA MET A 1 -14.17 1.88 -22.92
C MET A 1 -14.57 1.65 -21.48
N THR A 2 -15.53 0.78 -21.22
CA THR A 2 -16.08 0.52 -19.89
C THR A 2 -14.99 -0.01 -18.97
N ASN A 3 -14.43 0.85 -18.11
CA ASN A 3 -13.66 0.36 -16.98
C ASN A 3 -14.66 -0.28 -16.03
N ALA A 4 -14.66 -1.62 -15.97
CA ALA A 4 -15.51 -2.34 -15.05
C ALA A 4 -15.20 -1.85 -13.63
N ASP A 5 -16.25 -1.49 -12.88
CA ASP A 5 -16.15 -1.16 -11.47
C ASP A 5 -15.31 -2.21 -10.70
N PRO A 6 -14.63 -1.83 -9.61
CA PRO A 6 -14.00 -2.81 -8.74
C PRO A 6 -15.06 -3.83 -8.23
N PRO A 7 -14.66 -5.08 -7.92
CA PRO A 7 -15.54 -6.16 -7.48
C PRO A 7 -15.96 -6.00 -6.01
N PHE A 8 -15.86 -4.78 -5.48
CA PHE A 8 -16.18 -4.39 -4.12
C PHE A 8 -16.72 -2.96 -4.15
N PRO A 9 -17.59 -2.59 -3.19
CA PRO A 9 -18.11 -1.23 -3.13
C PRO A 9 -17.00 -0.25 -2.73
N LEU A 10 -17.02 0.94 -3.34
CA LEU A 10 -16.22 2.08 -2.92
C LEU A 10 -16.89 2.77 -1.72
N THR A 11 -16.77 2.13 -0.56
CA THR A 11 -17.21 2.63 0.76
C THR A 11 -16.38 1.95 1.83
N GLY A 12 -16.09 2.62 2.94
CA GLY A 12 -15.28 2.08 4.02
C GLY A 12 -13.89 1.63 3.56
N THR A 13 -13.26 0.76 4.34
CA THR A 13 -11.88 0.32 4.13
C THR A 13 -11.80 -1.08 3.51
N THR A 14 -11.15 -1.18 2.35
CA THR A 14 -10.85 -2.45 1.68
C THR A 14 -9.34 -2.70 1.67
N LEU A 15 -8.93 -3.87 2.14
CA LEU A 15 -7.57 -4.37 2.01
C LEU A 15 -7.49 -5.42 0.90
N ILE A 16 -6.63 -5.21 -0.09
CA ILE A 16 -6.32 -6.15 -1.17
C ILE A 16 -5.00 -6.85 -0.86
N VAL A 17 -5.05 -8.17 -0.79
CA VAL A 17 -3.90 -9.00 -0.41
C VAL A 17 -3.65 -10.09 -1.43
N GLY A 18 -2.42 -10.58 -1.46
CA GLY A 18 -2.01 -11.69 -2.32
C GLY A 18 -0.50 -11.66 -2.61
N PRO A 19 0.01 -12.70 -3.30
CA PRO A 19 1.43 -12.79 -3.63
C PRO A 19 1.94 -11.66 -4.54
N SER A 20 3.25 -11.58 -4.75
CA SER A 20 3.82 -10.64 -5.72
C SER A 20 3.23 -10.89 -7.11
N ASN A 21 3.01 -9.81 -7.88
CA ASN A 21 2.57 -9.85 -9.28
C ASN A 21 1.18 -10.46 -9.58
N VAL A 22 0.31 -10.67 -8.58
CA VAL A 22 -1.08 -11.15 -8.80
C VAL A 22 -2.10 -10.04 -9.13
N GLY A 23 -1.63 -8.81 -9.40
CA GLY A 23 -2.49 -7.70 -9.84
C GLY A 23 -3.05 -6.79 -8.75
N LYS A 24 -2.57 -6.86 -7.51
CA LYS A 24 -3.00 -6.01 -6.39
C LYS A 24 -2.96 -4.50 -6.68
N THR A 25 -1.82 -4.01 -7.18
CA THR A 25 -1.65 -2.60 -7.56
C THR A 25 -2.59 -2.22 -8.70
N ARG A 26 -2.79 -3.11 -9.69
CA ARG A 26 -3.76 -2.88 -10.78
C ARG A 26 -5.19 -2.77 -10.25
N LEU A 27 -5.56 -3.59 -9.27
CA LEU A 27 -6.87 -3.52 -8.63
C LEU A 27 -7.06 -2.22 -7.83
N THR A 28 -6.02 -1.78 -7.14
CA THR A 28 -6.02 -0.50 -6.41
C THR A 28 -6.15 0.68 -7.37
N ALA A 29 -5.39 0.66 -8.47
CA ALA A 29 -5.47 1.66 -9.54
C ALA A 29 -6.86 1.68 -10.20
N ARG A 30 -7.48 0.52 -10.43
CA ARG A 30 -8.85 0.42 -10.94
C ARG A 30 -9.85 1.07 -9.98
N ALA A 31 -9.71 0.85 -8.68
CA ALA A 31 -10.56 1.48 -7.67
C ALA A 31 -10.39 3.01 -7.66
N LEU A 32 -9.14 3.49 -7.76
CA LEU A 32 -8.86 4.92 -7.89
C LEU A 32 -9.51 5.51 -9.15
N THR A 33 -9.32 4.88 -10.30
CA THR A 33 -9.94 5.33 -11.56
C THR A 33 -11.46 5.39 -11.45
N ALA A 34 -12.09 4.35 -10.90
CA ALA A 34 -13.54 4.31 -10.72
C ALA A 34 -14.04 5.43 -9.79
N TRP A 35 -13.32 5.72 -8.70
CA TRP A 35 -13.62 6.86 -7.83
C TRP A 35 -13.49 8.19 -8.58
N LEU A 36 -12.36 8.42 -9.25
CA LEU A 36 -12.10 9.67 -9.97
C LEU A 36 -13.15 9.94 -11.06
N GLU A 37 -13.62 8.90 -11.76
CA GLU A 37 -14.66 9.00 -12.78
C GLU A 37 -16.04 9.36 -12.20
N ARG A 38 -16.33 8.94 -10.96
CA ARG A 38 -17.65 9.11 -10.32
C ARG A 38 -17.73 10.37 -9.45
N ASP A 39 -16.68 10.63 -8.68
CA ASP A 39 -16.69 11.55 -7.54
C ASP A 39 -15.65 12.68 -7.68
N GLY A 40 -14.75 12.59 -8.67
CA GLY A 40 -13.70 13.57 -8.92
C GLY A 40 -12.46 13.42 -8.02
N ALA A 41 -11.52 14.36 -8.15
CA ALA A 41 -10.22 14.33 -7.46
C ALA A 41 -10.19 15.08 -6.12
N GLU A 42 -11.23 15.86 -5.81
CA GLU A 42 -11.28 16.66 -4.59
C GLU A 42 -11.25 15.76 -3.34
N GLY A 43 -10.29 16.03 -2.45
CA GLY A 43 -10.09 15.24 -1.23
C GLY A 43 -9.51 13.84 -1.47
N VAL A 44 -9.02 13.52 -2.67
CA VAL A 44 -8.36 12.25 -2.96
C VAL A 44 -6.91 12.29 -2.47
N VAL A 45 -6.52 11.24 -1.75
CA VAL A 45 -5.18 11.01 -1.23
C VAL A 45 -4.63 9.72 -1.79
N VAL A 46 -3.48 9.80 -2.45
CA VAL A 46 -2.74 8.64 -2.96
C VAL A 46 -1.43 8.50 -2.20
N LEU A 47 -1.25 7.38 -1.52
CA LEU A 47 -0.03 6.99 -0.83
C LEU A 47 0.62 5.84 -1.61
N ASP A 48 1.75 6.08 -2.24
CA ASP A 48 2.47 5.07 -3.02
C ASP A 48 3.77 4.70 -2.32
N PHE A 49 3.76 3.57 -1.62
CA PHE A 49 4.90 3.05 -0.87
C PHE A 49 5.58 1.87 -1.55
N ALA A 50 5.16 1.52 -2.77
CA ALA A 50 5.75 0.40 -3.48
C ALA A 50 7.22 0.69 -3.84
N PRO A 51 8.15 -0.20 -3.50
CA PRO A 51 9.54 -0.05 -3.92
C PRO A 51 9.66 -0.24 -5.43
N GLU A 52 10.55 0.52 -6.07
CA GLU A 52 10.96 0.25 -7.45
C GLU A 52 12.17 -0.67 -7.45
N VAL A 53 11.95 -1.96 -7.70
CA VAL A 53 13.04 -2.94 -7.75
C VAL A 53 13.22 -3.42 -9.17
N GLU A 54 14.39 -3.21 -9.77
CA GLU A 54 14.75 -3.88 -11.02
C GLU A 54 15.47 -5.21 -10.72
N ARG A 55 15.00 -6.32 -11.30
CA ARG A 55 15.74 -7.58 -11.35
C ARG A 55 15.71 -8.16 -12.75
N ASP A 56 16.87 -8.56 -13.24
CA ASP A 56 17.05 -9.14 -14.58
C ASP A 56 16.45 -8.28 -15.72
N GLY A 57 16.57 -6.95 -15.60
CA GLY A 57 16.02 -6.00 -16.57
C GLY A 57 14.50 -5.86 -16.52
N ARG A 58 13.83 -6.42 -15.50
CA ARG A 58 12.38 -6.32 -15.28
C ARG A 58 12.10 -5.62 -13.96
N ILE A 59 11.19 -4.66 -13.98
CA ILE A 59 10.77 -4.00 -12.75
C ILE A 59 9.78 -4.93 -12.01
N LEU A 60 10.19 -5.36 -10.81
CA LEU A 60 9.40 -6.11 -9.85
C LEU A 60 8.72 -5.12 -8.89
N GLY A 61 7.41 -5.27 -8.71
CA GLY A 61 6.62 -4.26 -8.02
C GLY A 61 6.23 -3.11 -8.94
N GLY A 62 5.08 -2.52 -8.66
CA GLY A 62 4.47 -1.52 -9.52
C GLY A 62 4.06 -0.31 -8.72
N ARG A 63 4.68 0.83 -9.02
CA ARG A 63 4.14 2.13 -8.65
C ARG A 63 2.74 2.29 -9.25
N LEU A 64 1.87 2.95 -8.50
CA LEU A 64 0.48 3.13 -8.88
C LEU A 64 0.37 3.99 -10.16
N ASP A 65 1.32 4.91 -10.36
CA ASP A 65 1.44 5.80 -11.52
C ASP A 65 1.64 5.07 -12.86
N ARG A 66 2.00 3.79 -12.86
CA ARG A 66 2.07 2.96 -14.08
C ARG A 66 0.71 2.55 -14.63
N PHE A 67 -0.33 2.59 -13.81
CA PHE A 67 -1.68 2.13 -14.17
C PHE A 67 -2.70 3.27 -14.22
N VAL A 68 -2.46 4.32 -13.45
CA VAL A 68 -3.33 5.48 -13.36
C VAL A 68 -2.49 6.70 -13.04
N THR A 69 -2.69 7.81 -13.75
CA THR A 69 -2.11 9.10 -13.40
C THR A 69 -3.16 9.88 -12.61
N PRO A 70 -3.01 10.03 -11.27
CA PRO A 70 -3.95 10.84 -10.50
C PRO A 70 -3.90 12.29 -11.01
N PRO A 71 -5.04 13.00 -11.09
CA PRO A 71 -5.07 14.42 -11.42
C PRO A 71 -4.22 15.25 -10.46
N ALA A 72 -3.78 16.44 -10.88
CA ALA A 72 -2.95 17.33 -10.07
C ALA A 72 -3.61 17.76 -8.74
N ASP A 73 -4.94 17.76 -8.70
CA ASP A 73 -5.73 18.13 -7.52
C ASP A 73 -5.79 17.02 -6.45
N ALA A 74 -5.41 15.78 -6.80
CA ALA A 74 -5.24 14.72 -5.83
C ALA A 74 -3.92 14.91 -5.07
N TRP A 75 -3.95 14.84 -3.75
CA TRP A 75 -2.73 14.87 -2.97
C TRP A 75 -1.98 13.55 -3.12
N ARG A 76 -0.65 13.62 -3.29
CA ARG A 76 0.20 12.45 -3.53
C ARG A 76 1.37 12.42 -2.54
N GLY A 77 1.43 11.35 -1.77
CA GLY A 77 2.56 10.98 -0.94
C GLY A 77 3.28 9.79 -1.55
N VAL A 78 4.54 9.96 -1.94
CA VAL A 78 5.30 8.92 -2.64
C VAL A 78 6.58 8.65 -1.86
N LEU A 79 6.82 7.37 -1.55
CA LEU A 79 8.06 6.92 -0.96
C LEU A 79 8.91 6.23 -2.03
N ASP A 80 10.16 6.66 -2.16
CA ASP A 80 11.19 5.88 -2.85
C ASP A 80 11.65 4.75 -1.92
N ALA A 81 10.81 3.73 -1.79
CA ALA A 81 10.97 2.71 -0.75
C ALA A 81 12.11 1.75 -1.09
N HIS A 82 12.84 1.34 -0.06
CA HIS A 82 13.68 0.17 -0.14
C HIS A 82 12.83 -1.10 -0.20
N ALA A 83 13.39 -2.17 -0.77
CA ALA A 83 12.83 -3.52 -0.70
C ALA A 83 13.76 -4.40 0.16
N PRO A 84 13.67 -4.34 1.50
CA PRO A 84 14.63 -4.94 2.42
C PRO A 84 15.08 -6.36 2.06
N ARG A 85 14.13 -7.26 1.81
CA ARG A 85 14.40 -8.67 1.45
C ARG A 85 15.03 -8.86 0.08
N ALA A 86 14.79 -7.94 -0.84
CA ALA A 86 15.31 -8.04 -2.20
C ALA A 86 16.69 -7.39 -2.35
N THR A 87 17.10 -6.52 -1.44
CA THR A 87 18.31 -5.70 -1.60
C THR A 87 19.34 -5.88 -0.50
N ALA A 88 18.97 -6.39 0.68
CA ALA A 88 19.92 -6.60 1.77
C ALA A 88 20.68 -7.93 1.63
N ASP A 89 21.94 -7.91 2.06
CA ASP A 89 22.80 -9.10 2.14
C ASP A 89 22.73 -9.79 3.53
N SER A 90 22.00 -9.21 4.48
CA SER A 90 21.84 -9.71 5.86
C SER A 90 20.53 -9.23 6.50
N ASP A 91 20.11 -9.92 7.57
CA ASP A 91 18.93 -9.56 8.35
C ASP A 91 19.05 -8.17 9.00
N ASP A 92 20.22 -7.84 9.57
CA ASP A 92 20.50 -6.50 10.12
C ASP A 92 20.43 -5.40 9.04
N GLY A 93 20.90 -5.72 7.83
CA GLY A 93 20.79 -4.85 6.66
C GLY A 93 19.33 -4.64 6.27
N ALA A 94 18.53 -5.70 6.24
CA ALA A 94 17.11 -5.62 5.95
C ALA A 94 16.36 -4.79 7.01
N ALA A 95 16.64 -5.01 8.30
CA ALA A 95 16.08 -4.22 9.40
C ALA A 95 16.43 -2.73 9.28
N SER A 96 17.67 -2.41 8.91
CA SER A 96 18.10 -1.02 8.69
C SER A 96 17.35 -0.35 7.54
N LEU A 97 17.13 -1.07 6.42
CA LEU A 97 16.35 -0.57 5.29
C LEU A 97 14.87 -0.38 5.65
N ALA A 98 14.28 -1.30 6.42
CA ALA A 98 12.91 -1.18 6.89
C ALA A 98 12.73 0.01 7.87
N ALA A 99 13.68 0.22 8.77
CA ALA A 99 13.68 1.37 9.68
C ALA A 99 13.82 2.71 8.92
N ASP A 100 14.60 2.74 7.84
CA ASP A 100 14.68 3.91 6.96
C ASP A 100 13.36 4.17 6.21
N ASN A 101 12.72 3.12 5.67
CA ASN A 101 11.37 3.23 5.08
C ASN A 101 10.38 3.84 6.06
N ALA A 102 10.31 3.34 7.30
CA ALA A 102 9.42 3.85 8.34
C ALA A 102 9.68 5.33 8.65
N ARG A 103 10.96 5.70 8.82
CA ARG A 103 11.37 7.08 9.10
C ARG A 103 10.99 8.04 7.97
N ARG A 104 11.15 7.64 6.70
CA ARG A 104 10.83 8.47 5.54
C ARG A 104 9.35 8.50 5.21
N ALA A 105 8.60 7.44 5.55
CA ALA A 105 7.15 7.40 5.40
C ALA A 105 6.43 8.31 6.41
N ALA A 106 6.97 8.46 7.63
CA ALA A 106 6.36 9.28 8.68
C ALA A 106 6.02 10.71 8.22
N PRO A 107 6.95 11.53 7.67
CA PRO A 107 6.63 12.87 7.20
C PRO A 107 5.66 12.89 6.00
N ILE A 108 5.60 11.80 5.21
CA ILE A 108 4.62 11.68 4.13
C ILE A 108 3.21 11.55 4.73
N LEU A 109 3.05 10.67 5.72
CA LEU A 109 1.78 10.53 6.44
C LEU A 109 1.40 11.81 7.20
N ASP A 110 2.36 12.52 7.80
CA ASP A 110 2.10 13.81 8.48
C ASP A 110 1.71 14.93 7.50
N GLY A 111 2.19 14.87 6.26
CA GLY A 111 1.87 15.84 5.23
C GLY A 111 0.52 15.62 4.53
N ALA A 112 -0.16 14.51 4.83
CA ALA A 112 -1.44 14.17 4.22
C ALA A 112 -2.56 15.11 4.75
N PRO A 113 -3.52 15.51 3.90
CA PRO A 113 -4.66 16.33 4.32
C PRO A 113 -5.43 15.68 5.47
N ALA A 114 -5.81 16.45 6.49
CA ALA A 114 -6.45 15.91 7.70
C ALA A 114 -7.86 15.33 7.48
N ASP A 115 -8.54 15.72 6.40
CA ASP A 115 -9.92 15.33 6.08
C ASP A 115 -10.00 14.79 4.64
N PRO A 116 -9.50 13.57 4.39
CA PRO A 116 -9.56 12.96 3.07
C PRO A 116 -10.97 12.45 2.76
N ARG A 117 -11.43 12.63 1.53
CA ARG A 117 -12.66 11.97 1.04
C ARG A 117 -12.40 10.53 0.64
N ALA A 118 -11.28 10.28 -0.06
CA ALA A 118 -10.87 8.93 -0.43
C ALA A 118 -9.36 8.73 -0.34
N VAL A 119 -8.95 7.56 0.13
CA VAL A 119 -7.54 7.19 0.36
C VAL A 119 -7.19 5.93 -0.44
N PHE A 120 -6.13 5.98 -1.23
CA PHE A 120 -5.61 4.84 -1.98
C PHE A 120 -4.16 4.59 -1.61
N VAL A 121 -3.86 3.40 -1.07
CA VAL A 121 -2.54 3.04 -0.56
C VAL A 121 -1.97 1.85 -1.32
N ASN A 122 -0.79 2.03 -1.92
CA ASN A 122 -0.05 0.97 -2.60
C ASN A 122 1.08 0.48 -1.70
N ASP A 123 1.17 -0.85 -1.51
CA ASP A 123 2.10 -1.53 -0.60
C ASP A 123 2.09 -0.94 0.83
N ALA A 124 0.91 -0.97 1.45
CA ALA A 124 0.60 -0.35 2.74
C ALA A 124 1.41 -0.86 3.93
N THR A 125 2.05 -2.03 3.83
CA THR A 125 2.88 -2.60 4.92
C THR A 125 4.28 -2.00 4.98
N ILE A 126 4.79 -1.41 3.89
CA ILE A 126 6.18 -0.94 3.75
C ILE A 126 6.60 0.03 4.88
N PRO A 127 5.79 1.03 5.28
CA PRO A 127 6.14 1.91 6.40
C PRO A 127 6.23 1.21 7.77
N PHE A 128 5.68 0.00 7.90
CA PHE A 128 5.47 -0.70 9.18
C PHE A 128 6.24 -2.01 9.28
N GLN A 129 7.31 -2.15 8.48
CA GLN A 129 8.21 -3.31 8.47
C GLN A 129 9.24 -3.30 9.63
N THR A 130 8.99 -2.53 10.68
CA THR A 130 9.83 -2.46 11.89
C THR A 130 8.95 -2.58 13.14
N PRO A 131 9.41 -3.24 14.23
CA PRO A 131 8.61 -3.45 15.44
C PRO A 131 8.08 -2.16 16.10
N ASP A 132 8.81 -1.06 15.97
CA ASP A 132 8.44 0.23 16.59
C ASP A 132 7.45 1.05 15.75
N ALA A 133 7.12 0.61 14.53
CA ALA A 133 6.19 1.32 13.68
C ALA A 133 4.75 0.94 14.02
N ASP A 134 3.90 1.97 14.14
CA ASP A 134 2.51 1.79 14.53
C ASP A 134 1.56 1.80 13.31
N PRO A 135 1.06 0.63 12.87
CA PRO A 135 0.13 0.55 11.75
C PRO A 135 -1.25 1.15 12.05
N SER A 136 -1.58 1.39 13.34
CA SER A 136 -2.86 1.98 13.73
C SER A 136 -3.05 3.37 13.14
N ARG A 137 -1.96 4.13 13.00
CA ARG A 137 -1.95 5.49 12.46
C ARG A 137 -2.49 5.56 11.03
N LEU A 138 -2.11 4.62 10.16
CA LEU A 138 -2.64 4.56 8.79
C LEU A 138 -4.10 4.12 8.77
N LEU A 139 -4.47 3.16 9.61
CA LEU A 139 -5.85 2.65 9.68
C LEU A 139 -6.82 3.71 10.20
N GLU A 140 -6.43 4.49 11.20
CA GLU A 140 -7.23 5.60 11.73
C GLU A 140 -7.41 6.70 10.69
N TYR A 141 -6.35 7.02 9.96
CA TYR A 141 -6.41 7.94 8.83
C TYR A 141 -7.37 7.44 7.74
N CYS A 142 -7.27 6.17 7.35
CA CYS A 142 -8.17 5.55 6.38
C CYS A 142 -9.63 5.49 6.86
N ALA A 143 -9.87 5.28 8.15
CA ALA A 143 -11.20 5.23 8.73
C ALA A 143 -11.91 6.61 8.74
N GLY A 144 -11.16 7.71 8.62
CA GLY A 144 -11.72 9.05 8.46
C GLY A 144 -12.30 9.33 7.07
N ALA A 145 -11.95 8.53 6.07
CA ALA A 145 -12.39 8.72 4.69
C ALA A 145 -13.72 8.03 4.38
N GLU A 146 -14.44 8.50 3.36
CA GLU A 146 -15.61 7.80 2.81
C GLU A 146 -15.20 6.43 2.24
N VAL A 147 -14.00 6.38 1.65
CA VAL A 147 -13.40 5.20 1.02
C VAL A 147 -11.92 5.13 1.32
N ALA A 148 -11.45 3.93 1.69
CA ALA A 148 -10.03 3.61 1.68
C ALA A 148 -9.80 2.27 0.96
N VAL A 149 -8.82 2.25 0.05
CA VAL A 149 -8.38 1.03 -0.64
C VAL A 149 -6.88 0.88 -0.47
N LEU A 150 -6.49 -0.14 0.28
CA LEU A 150 -5.10 -0.46 0.54
C LEU A 150 -4.75 -1.76 -0.18
N ASN A 151 -3.52 -1.90 -0.62
CA ASN A 151 -2.99 -3.22 -0.94
C ASN A 151 -1.72 -3.54 -0.15
N ALA A 152 -1.48 -4.83 0.06
CA ALA A 152 -0.30 -5.33 0.74
C ALA A 152 0.11 -6.70 0.19
N LEU A 153 1.40 -7.00 0.30
CA LEU A 153 1.90 -8.35 0.04
C LEU A 153 1.34 -9.33 1.07
N GLU A 154 0.84 -10.46 0.59
CA GLU A 154 0.50 -11.63 1.40
C GLU A 154 1.05 -12.84 0.67
N ALA A 155 2.15 -13.39 1.16
CA ALA A 155 2.85 -14.48 0.50
C ALA A 155 3.62 -15.32 1.51
N ASP A 156 4.02 -16.51 1.06
CA ASP A 156 5.08 -17.29 1.71
C ASP A 156 6.41 -16.53 1.81
N ALA A 157 6.58 -15.43 1.06
CA ALA A 157 7.72 -14.52 1.20
C ALA A 157 7.75 -13.78 2.56
N ILE A 158 6.68 -13.88 3.36
CA ILE A 158 6.64 -13.44 4.75
C ILE A 158 6.74 -14.66 5.70
N VAL A 159 7.43 -15.73 5.31
CA VAL A 159 7.64 -16.95 6.14
C VAL A 159 8.99 -16.91 6.87
N GLY A 160 9.83 -15.91 6.62
CA GLY A 160 11.05 -15.68 7.38
C GLY A 160 10.77 -15.42 8.86
N SER A 161 11.61 -15.97 9.74
CA SER A 161 11.63 -15.60 11.17
C SER A 161 12.51 -14.37 11.42
N ASP A 162 12.87 -13.64 10.37
CA ASP A 162 13.59 -12.39 10.50
C ASP A 162 12.64 -11.28 11.02
N PRO A 163 13.18 -10.26 11.70
CA PRO A 163 12.38 -9.20 12.32
C PRO A 163 11.47 -8.44 11.33
N VAL A 164 11.90 -8.30 10.06
CA VAL A 164 11.14 -7.58 9.03
C VAL A 164 9.90 -8.39 8.64
N SER A 165 10.06 -9.69 8.42
CA SER A 165 8.92 -10.59 8.17
C SER A 165 7.99 -10.70 9.38
N GLU A 166 8.50 -10.72 10.60
CA GLU A 166 7.66 -10.70 11.81
C GLU A 166 6.82 -9.41 11.90
N ALA A 167 7.44 -8.24 11.74
CA ALA A 167 6.75 -6.96 11.76
C ALA A 167 5.72 -6.83 10.64
N GLU A 168 6.03 -7.32 9.43
CA GLU A 168 5.11 -7.29 8.31
C GLU A 168 3.90 -8.22 8.54
N ARG A 169 4.08 -9.41 9.12
CA ARG A 169 2.95 -10.29 9.51
C ARG A 169 2.08 -9.62 10.57
N ALA A 170 2.68 -9.01 11.59
CA ALA A 170 1.96 -8.33 12.65
C ALA A 170 1.15 -7.15 12.09
N THR A 171 1.74 -6.35 11.20
CA THR A 171 1.07 -5.26 10.48
C THR A 171 -0.10 -5.78 9.66
N LEU A 172 0.12 -6.83 8.87
CA LEU A 172 -0.92 -7.38 8.01
C LEU A 172 -2.07 -7.96 8.83
N ALA A 173 -1.79 -8.62 9.96
CA ALA A 173 -2.80 -9.08 10.90
C ALA A 173 -3.62 -7.91 11.46
N ALA A 174 -2.96 -6.85 11.92
CA ALA A 174 -3.63 -5.64 12.43
C ALA A 174 -4.52 -4.97 11.37
N PHE A 175 -4.07 -4.94 10.10
CA PHE A 175 -4.91 -4.45 9.01
C PHE A 175 -6.15 -5.31 8.83
N ARG A 176 -6.00 -6.64 8.70
CA ARG A 176 -7.13 -7.56 8.49
C ARG A 176 -8.19 -7.48 9.59
N GLU A 177 -7.78 -7.23 10.83
CA GLU A 177 -8.69 -7.13 11.97
C GLU A 177 -9.53 -5.84 11.97
N ARG A 178 -9.05 -4.77 11.31
CA ARG A 178 -9.66 -3.43 11.41
C ARG A 178 -10.28 -2.92 10.12
N VAL A 179 -10.01 -3.54 8.97
CA VAL A 179 -10.67 -3.19 7.71
C VAL A 179 -12.07 -3.80 7.61
N ASP A 180 -12.96 -3.15 6.88
CA ASP A 180 -14.31 -3.67 6.63
C ASP A 180 -14.30 -4.89 5.71
N ARG A 181 -13.32 -4.95 4.80
CA ARG A 181 -13.23 -5.95 3.73
C ARG A 181 -11.80 -6.36 3.44
N VAL A 182 -11.61 -7.66 3.22
CA VAL A 182 -10.37 -8.23 2.70
C VAL A 182 -10.67 -8.91 1.37
N ILE A 183 -9.94 -8.52 0.32
CA ILE A 183 -9.99 -9.12 -1.01
C ILE A 183 -8.68 -9.86 -1.23
N ARG A 184 -8.74 -11.19 -1.32
CA ARG A 184 -7.58 -12.02 -1.64
C ARG A 184 -7.50 -12.26 -3.15
N LEU A 185 -6.32 -12.04 -3.71
CA LEU A 185 -5.97 -12.38 -5.08
C LEU A 185 -4.96 -13.52 -5.03
N ASP A 186 -5.28 -14.61 -5.73
CA ASP A 186 -4.39 -15.75 -5.88
C ASP A 186 -3.63 -15.64 -7.21
N GLY A 187 -2.42 -16.23 -7.28
CA GLY A 187 -1.74 -16.43 -8.56
C GLY A 187 -2.36 -17.61 -9.28
N GLU A 188 -2.58 -17.48 -10.60
CA GLU A 188 -2.86 -18.65 -11.47
C GLU A 188 -1.68 -19.62 -11.53
#